data_AF-A0A5E7ZJ60-F1
#
_entry.id   AF-A0A5E7ZJ60-F1
#
_cell.length_a   1.000
_cell.length_b   1.000
_cell.length_c   1.000
_cell.angle_alpha   90.00
_cell.angle_beta   90.00
_cell.angle_gamma   90.00
#
_symmetry.space_group_name_H-M   'P 1'
#
loop_
_entity.id
_entity.type
_entity.pdbx_description
1 polymer ?
#
loop_
_entity_poly.entity_id
_entity_poly.type
_entity_poly.pdbx_seq_one_letter_code
_entity_poly.pdbx_strand_id
1 'polypeptide(L)'
;MSPPPLHVLTEAERNALLPTQHEMIERMAARISELEAPVGKPRKTWKNSRVPLSKDDFGKGGSKGRKAKDGKRPSRVGRHRPLSETPDKTERVMATACGHCDSDVSGQVQRCRHRYDHIDLPAIWPIVTRIELFGGRCREYRAEAPAEMAPGTLFGPGIGSLLAYLHHSHHVGFERLARFADELFGLVISEGAIANVLRRMGGSVPKRSTSC
;
A
#
# COMPACT_ATOMS: atom_id res chain seq x y z
N MET A 1 -23.55 -17.75 -15.72
CA MET A 1 -24.57 -17.67 -16.80
C MET A 1 -25.26 -16.33 -16.65
N SER A 2 -25.13 -15.42 -17.62
CA SER A 2 -25.89 -14.16 -17.60
C SER A 2 -27.38 -14.49 -17.72
N PRO A 3 -28.25 -13.88 -16.89
CA PRO A 3 -29.69 -14.05 -17.06
C PRO A 3 -30.10 -13.48 -18.43
N PRO A 4 -30.98 -14.17 -19.17
CA PRO A 4 -31.48 -13.68 -20.45
C PRO A 4 -32.22 -12.34 -20.25
N PRO A 5 -32.19 -11.43 -21.24
CA PRO A 5 -32.83 -10.13 -21.13
C PRO A 5 -34.35 -10.28 -20.88
N LEU A 6 -34.85 -9.59 -19.84
CA LEU A 6 -36.20 -9.76 -19.27
C LEU A 6 -37.37 -9.45 -20.25
N HIS A 7 -37.09 -8.94 -21.45
CA HIS A 7 -38.10 -8.59 -22.47
C HIS A 7 -38.48 -9.76 -23.41
N VAL A 8 -37.92 -10.95 -23.22
CA VAL A 8 -38.16 -12.12 -24.10
C VAL A 8 -38.99 -13.23 -23.40
N LEU A 9 -39.37 -13.03 -22.14
CA LEU A 9 -40.05 -14.06 -21.33
C LEU A 9 -41.58 -13.87 -21.35
N THR A 10 -42.29 -14.93 -21.72
CA THR A 10 -43.74 -15.01 -21.64
C THR A 10 -44.22 -14.93 -20.18
N GLU A 11 -45.50 -14.60 -19.96
CA GLU A 11 -46.07 -14.53 -18.60
C GLU A 11 -45.95 -15.86 -17.84
N ALA A 12 -46.10 -16.97 -18.54
CA ALA A 12 -45.93 -18.31 -17.96
C ALA A 12 -44.49 -18.55 -17.48
N GLU A 13 -43.49 -18.16 -18.26
CA GLU A 13 -42.07 -18.30 -17.89
C GLU A 13 -41.68 -17.38 -16.73
N ARG A 14 -42.22 -16.15 -16.68
CA ARG A 14 -42.02 -15.24 -15.55
C ARG A 14 -42.65 -15.81 -14.27
N ASN A 15 -43.87 -16.34 -14.35
CA ASN A 15 -44.56 -16.93 -13.20
C ASN A 15 -43.85 -18.19 -12.68
N ALA A 16 -43.15 -18.95 -13.53
CA ALA A 16 -42.33 -20.09 -13.12
C ALA A 16 -41.00 -19.67 -12.46
N LEU A 17 -40.44 -18.50 -12.81
CA LEU A 17 -39.17 -18.02 -12.26
C LEU A 17 -39.31 -17.29 -10.91
N LEU A 18 -40.47 -16.67 -10.65
CA LEU A 18 -40.77 -15.97 -9.40
C LEU A 18 -40.57 -16.82 -8.13
N PRO A 19 -41.11 -18.06 -8.03
CA PRO A 19 -40.92 -18.87 -6.81
C PRO A 19 -39.46 -19.26 -6.60
N THR A 20 -38.73 -19.57 -7.67
CA THR A 20 -37.30 -19.92 -7.62
C THR A 20 -36.44 -18.75 -7.14
N GLN A 21 -36.74 -17.53 -7.60
CA GLN A 21 -36.07 -16.32 -7.11
C GLN A 21 -36.41 -16.05 -5.64
N HIS A 22 -37.67 -16.23 -5.24
CA HIS A 22 -38.10 -16.03 -3.86
C HIS A 22 -37.37 -16.97 -2.91
N GLU A 23 -37.26 -18.26 -3.25
CA GLU A 23 -36.53 -19.24 -2.43
C GLU A 23 -35.03 -18.88 -2.31
N MET A 24 -34.42 -18.38 -3.39
CA MET A 24 -33.03 -17.97 -3.38
C MET A 24 -32.82 -16.70 -2.53
N ILE A 25 -33.74 -15.74 -2.58
CA ILE A 25 -33.72 -14.54 -1.74
C ILE A 25 -33.84 -14.92 -0.26
N GLU A 26 -34.78 -15.80 0.09
CA GLU A 26 -34.97 -16.29 1.47
C GLU A 26 -33.71 -16.99 1.99
N ARG A 27 -33.08 -17.85 1.17
CA ARG A 27 -31.83 -18.53 1.53
C ARG A 27 -30.68 -17.54 1.75
N MET A 28 -30.57 -16.52 0.90
CA MET A 28 -29.55 -15.48 1.04
C MET A 28 -29.82 -14.60 2.28
N ALA A 29 -31.07 -14.22 2.53
CA ALA A 29 -31.47 -13.44 3.70
C ALA A 29 -31.20 -14.17 5.02
N ALA A 30 -31.52 -15.47 5.09
CA ALA A 30 -31.21 -16.31 6.24
C ALA A 30 -29.70 -16.36 6.50
N ARG A 31 -28.88 -16.52 5.45
CA ARG A 31 -27.43 -16.57 5.58
C ARG A 31 -26.83 -15.24 6.02
N ILE A 32 -27.37 -14.11 5.53
CA ILE A 32 -26.96 -12.78 5.97
C ILE A 32 -27.29 -12.59 7.46
N SER A 33 -28.50 -12.96 7.89
CA SER A 33 -28.90 -12.88 9.30
C SER A 33 -28.02 -13.72 10.23
N GLU A 34 -27.63 -14.93 9.82
CA GLU A 34 -26.70 -15.79 10.58
C GLU A 34 -25.31 -15.14 10.72
N LEU A 35 -24.81 -14.53 9.64
CA LEU A 35 -23.48 -13.91 9.60
C LEU A 35 -23.43 -12.57 10.34
N GLU A 36 -24.54 -11.83 10.38
CA GLU A 36 -24.64 -10.56 11.11
C GLU A 36 -24.86 -10.75 12.63
N ALA A 37 -25.50 -11.85 13.05
CA ALA A 37 -25.74 -12.14 14.47
C ALA A 37 -24.48 -12.07 15.38
N PRO A 38 -23.29 -12.55 14.96
CA PRO A 38 -22.07 -12.47 15.78
C PRO A 38 -21.28 -11.14 15.68
N VAL A 39 -21.55 -10.24 14.73
CA VAL A 39 -20.65 -9.11 14.41
C VAL A 39 -20.84 -7.87 15.30
N GLY A 40 -21.90 -7.80 16.13
CA GLY A 40 -22.22 -6.56 16.86
C GLY A 40 -22.45 -6.64 18.37
N LYS A 41 -22.31 -7.81 19.01
CA LYS A 41 -22.71 -7.98 20.43
C LYS A 41 -21.65 -8.69 21.25
N PRO A 42 -21.12 -8.08 22.33
CA PRO A 42 -20.23 -8.78 23.25
C PRO A 42 -20.98 -9.97 23.88
N ARG A 43 -20.35 -11.15 23.88
CA ARG A 43 -20.92 -12.38 24.43
C ARG A 43 -21.34 -12.17 25.89
N LYS A 44 -22.62 -12.45 26.19
CA LYS A 44 -23.12 -12.52 27.57
C LYS A 44 -22.26 -13.50 28.36
N THR A 45 -21.54 -13.01 29.35
CA THR A 45 -20.93 -13.83 30.40
C THR A 45 -21.80 -13.72 31.65
N TRP A 46 -21.69 -14.68 32.58
CA TRP A 46 -22.35 -14.65 33.90
C TRP A 46 -22.29 -13.26 34.58
N LYS A 47 -21.19 -12.53 34.35
CA LYS A 47 -20.93 -11.18 34.91
C LYS A 47 -21.79 -10.05 34.33
N ASN A 48 -22.52 -10.24 33.23
CA ASN A 48 -23.38 -9.20 32.62
C ASN A 48 -24.82 -9.68 32.41
N SER A 49 -25.32 -10.53 33.30
CA SER A 49 -26.64 -11.16 33.20
C SER A 49 -27.78 -10.32 33.77
N ARG A 50 -27.49 -9.29 34.58
CA ARG A 50 -28.51 -8.48 35.29
C ARG A 50 -28.59 -7.02 34.86
N VAL A 51 -27.95 -6.62 33.76
CA VAL A 51 -28.02 -5.24 33.24
C VAL A 51 -28.82 -5.24 31.92
N PRO A 52 -29.96 -4.53 31.84
CA PRO A 52 -30.68 -4.33 30.58
C PRO A 52 -29.83 -3.48 29.61
N LEU A 53 -29.83 -3.83 28.32
CA LEU A 53 -28.99 -3.21 27.29
C LEU A 53 -29.39 -1.76 26.93
N SER A 54 -30.47 -1.21 27.49
CA SER A 54 -31.04 0.08 27.10
C SER A 54 -31.05 1.14 28.20
N LYS A 55 -30.24 0.96 29.24
CA LYS A 55 -29.97 2.02 30.22
C LYS A 55 -28.47 2.26 30.31
N ASP A 56 -27.99 3.17 29.47
CA ASP A 56 -26.80 3.94 29.79
C ASP A 56 -27.15 4.87 30.96
N ASP A 57 -27.12 4.30 32.16
CA ASP A 57 -26.99 5.10 33.37
C ASP A 57 -25.61 5.78 33.28
N PHE A 58 -25.62 7.08 32.98
CA PHE A 58 -24.54 8.00 33.34
C PHE A 58 -24.44 8.03 34.87
N GLY A 59 -23.89 6.95 35.42
CA GLY A 59 -23.76 6.69 36.84
C GLY A 59 -22.56 7.43 37.38
N LYS A 60 -22.84 8.52 38.09
CA LYS A 60 -21.96 9.18 39.07
C LYS A 60 -21.27 8.11 39.93
N GLY A 61 -20.04 7.76 39.57
CA GLY A 61 -19.18 6.89 40.35
C GLY A 61 -18.70 7.62 41.58
N GLY A 62 -19.28 7.28 42.73
CA GLY A 62 -18.84 7.78 44.04
C GLY A 62 -17.34 7.62 44.24
N SER A 63 -16.77 8.57 45.00
CA SER A 63 -15.37 8.66 45.40
C SER A 63 -14.91 7.38 46.12
N LYS A 64 -14.52 6.37 45.35
CA LYS A 64 -13.69 5.27 45.86
C LYS A 64 -12.28 5.80 45.97
N GLY A 65 -11.77 5.83 47.20
CA GLY A 65 -10.48 6.38 47.58
C GLY A 65 -9.39 6.05 46.56
N ARG A 66 -8.67 7.09 46.14
CA ARG A 66 -7.43 6.96 45.38
C ARG A 66 -6.49 6.10 46.21
N LYS A 67 -6.39 4.80 45.90
CA LYS A 67 -5.21 4.04 46.30
C LYS A 67 -4.02 4.78 45.71
N ALA A 68 -3.12 5.23 46.56
CA ALA A 68 -1.85 5.81 46.14
C ALA A 68 -1.23 4.81 45.16
N LYS A 69 -1.01 5.25 43.91
CA LYS A 69 -0.21 4.48 42.97
C LYS A 69 1.21 4.55 43.47
N ASP A 70 1.55 3.62 44.35
CA ASP A 70 2.93 3.30 44.66
C ASP A 70 3.63 2.88 43.38
N GLY A 71 4.79 3.51 43.15
CA GLY A 71 5.67 3.23 42.03
C GLY A 71 5.46 4.16 40.84
N LYS A 72 6.35 5.16 40.71
CA LYS A 72 6.78 5.63 39.39
C LYS A 72 7.08 4.37 38.57
N ARG A 73 6.30 4.12 37.51
CA ARG A 73 6.66 3.08 36.53
C ARG A 73 8.13 3.32 36.17
N PRO A 74 9.02 2.33 36.34
CA PRO A 74 10.40 2.48 35.92
C PRO A 74 10.39 2.92 34.46
N SER A 75 11.20 3.93 34.12
CA SER A 75 11.32 4.39 32.75
C SER A 75 11.68 3.17 31.90
N ARG A 76 10.85 2.86 30.90
CA ARG A 76 11.22 1.84 29.92
C ARG A 76 12.51 2.31 29.28
N VAL A 77 13.53 1.45 29.28
CA VAL A 77 14.76 1.71 28.54
C VAL A 77 14.36 1.96 27.10
N GLY A 78 14.62 3.17 26.61
CA GLY A 78 14.34 3.52 25.22
C GLY A 78 15.15 2.60 24.32
N ARG A 79 14.47 1.69 23.61
CA ARG A 79 15.12 0.94 22.54
C ARG A 79 15.21 1.88 21.34
N HIS A 80 16.33 2.57 21.22
CA HIS A 80 16.65 3.30 20.00
C HIS A 80 16.96 2.30 18.88
N ARG A 81 16.64 2.68 17.64
CA ARG A 81 17.02 1.92 16.46
C ARG A 81 18.55 1.81 16.43
N PRO A 82 19.14 0.61 16.26
CA PRO A 82 20.58 0.49 16.09
C PRO A 82 21.02 1.26 14.84
N LEU A 83 22.24 1.80 14.88
CA LEU A 83 22.85 2.40 13.70
C LEU A 83 23.11 1.33 12.65
N SER A 84 23.01 1.71 11.38
CA SER A 84 23.36 0.87 10.24
C SER A 84 24.86 0.56 10.26
N GLU A 85 25.21 -0.71 10.06
CA GLU A 85 26.61 -1.13 9.94
C GLU A 85 27.24 -0.60 8.65
N THR A 86 26.43 -0.44 7.60
CA THR A 86 26.85 0.00 6.26
C THR A 86 25.96 1.16 5.80
N PRO A 87 26.22 2.41 6.25
CA PRO A 87 25.49 3.57 5.74
C PRO A 87 25.91 3.90 4.30
N ASP A 88 24.94 4.26 3.44
CA ASP A 88 25.23 4.62 2.04
C ASP A 88 26.12 5.87 1.92
N LYS A 89 25.96 6.81 2.86
CA LYS A 89 26.74 8.05 2.95
C LYS A 89 27.03 8.38 4.41
N THR A 90 28.23 8.88 4.69
CA THR A 90 28.62 9.37 6.02
C THR A 90 29.05 10.82 5.94
N GLU A 91 28.28 11.73 6.53
CA GLU A 91 28.63 13.14 6.65
C GLU A 91 29.23 13.41 8.04
N ARG A 92 30.41 14.03 8.08
CA ARG A 92 31.07 14.43 9.32
C ARG A 92 31.01 15.95 9.46
N VAL A 93 30.11 16.42 10.30
CA VAL A 93 29.97 17.85 10.59
C VAL A 93 30.89 18.22 11.74
N MET A 94 31.78 19.17 11.50
CA MET A 94 32.70 19.74 12.50
C MET A 94 32.14 21.07 12.99
N ALA A 95 32.30 21.37 14.28
CA ALA A 95 31.89 22.66 14.82
C ALA A 95 32.80 23.77 14.29
N THR A 96 32.21 24.91 13.92
CA THR A 96 32.95 26.13 13.56
C THR A 96 33.11 27.05 14.75
N ALA A 97 32.13 27.08 15.66
CA ALA A 97 32.16 27.87 16.89
C ALA A 97 31.89 27.02 18.13
N CYS A 98 32.44 27.42 19.27
CA CYS A 98 32.16 26.81 20.56
C CYS A 98 30.74 27.17 21.02
N GLY A 99 29.88 26.18 21.24
CA GLY A 99 28.50 26.41 21.71
C GLY A 99 28.35 27.05 23.10
N HIS A 100 29.45 27.33 23.81
CA HIS A 100 29.45 28.02 25.11
C HIS A 100 29.96 29.47 25.03
N CYS A 101 31.02 29.74 24.25
CA CYS A 101 31.70 31.04 24.23
C CYS A 101 31.84 31.66 22.83
N ASP A 102 31.27 31.01 21.81
CA ASP A 102 31.24 31.44 20.40
C ASP A 102 32.61 31.65 19.73
N SER A 103 33.69 31.23 20.40
CA SER A 103 35.03 31.28 19.83
C SER A 103 35.20 30.30 18.67
N ASP A 104 35.99 30.67 17.66
CA ASP A 104 36.29 29.81 16.52
C ASP A 104 37.05 28.55 16.96
N VAL A 105 36.51 27.38 16.58
CA VAL A 105 37.06 26.04 16.87
C VAL A 105 37.31 25.22 15.60
N SER A 106 37.23 25.85 14.43
CA SER A 106 37.43 25.20 13.13
C SER A 106 38.79 24.50 13.00
N GLY A 107 39.85 25.10 13.57
CA GLY A 107 41.21 24.55 13.56
C GLY A 107 41.55 23.59 14.72
N GLN A 108 40.62 23.34 15.63
CA GLN A 108 40.86 22.51 16.82
C GLN A 108 40.59 21.03 16.55
N VAL A 109 41.26 20.13 17.29
CA VAL A 109 40.98 18.69 17.22
C VAL A 109 39.62 18.40 17.87
N GLN A 110 38.67 17.88 17.08
CA GLN A 110 37.34 17.52 17.58
C GLN A 110 37.12 16.00 17.59
N ARG A 111 36.29 15.53 18.53
CA ARG A 111 35.88 14.12 18.64
C ARG A 111 34.38 13.98 18.41
N CYS A 112 33.99 12.88 17.77
CA CYS A 112 32.59 12.55 17.55
C CYS A 112 31.87 12.33 18.88
N ARG A 113 30.92 13.21 19.22
CA ARG A 113 30.14 13.15 20.48
C ARG A 113 28.83 12.38 20.33
N HIS A 114 28.23 12.41 19.14
CA HIS A 114 26.96 11.78 18.85
C HIS A 114 26.94 11.27 17.40
N ARG A 115 26.24 10.17 17.17
CA ARG A 115 25.99 9.60 15.84
C ARG A 115 24.52 9.19 15.78
N TYR A 116 23.89 9.46 14.65
CA TYR A 116 22.55 9.03 14.32
C TYR A 116 22.47 8.77 12.83
N ASP A 117 21.57 7.89 12.42
CA ASP A 117 21.25 7.68 11.02
C ASP A 117 20.09 8.57 10.64
N HIS A 118 20.24 9.31 9.54
CA HIS A 118 19.13 9.94 8.85
C HIS A 118 18.75 9.06 7.66
N ILE A 119 17.54 8.49 7.71
CA ILE A 119 17.02 7.63 6.64
C ILE A 119 15.91 8.36 5.94
N ASP A 120 16.10 8.57 4.65
CA ASP A 120 15.12 9.16 3.77
C ASP A 120 15.11 8.39 2.44
N LEU A 121 14.05 8.54 1.65
CA LEU A 121 14.01 8.00 0.31
C LEU A 121 14.65 9.01 -0.66
N PRO A 122 15.45 8.54 -1.64
CA PRO A 122 15.87 9.43 -2.71
C PRO A 122 14.66 9.91 -3.50
N ALA A 123 14.80 11.03 -4.20
CA ALA A 123 13.76 11.48 -5.11
C ALA A 123 13.51 10.41 -6.20
N ILE A 124 12.28 9.91 -6.28
CA ILE A 124 11.93 8.79 -7.17
C ILE A 124 11.27 9.34 -8.43
N TRP A 125 12.01 9.37 -9.54
CA TRP A 125 11.51 9.84 -10.83
C TRP A 125 11.77 8.82 -11.93
N PRO A 126 10.87 8.68 -12.92
CA PRO A 126 11.11 7.83 -14.08
C PRO A 126 12.23 8.41 -14.94
N ILE A 127 13.14 7.55 -15.40
CA ILE A 127 14.16 7.90 -16.38
C ILE A 127 13.58 7.68 -17.78
N VAL A 128 13.46 8.75 -18.57
CA VAL A 128 12.94 8.69 -19.93
C VAL A 128 14.10 8.66 -20.93
N THR A 129 14.30 7.51 -21.57
CA THR A 129 15.32 7.34 -22.61
C THR A 129 14.68 7.46 -24.00
N ARG A 130 15.16 8.40 -24.82
CA ARG A 130 14.77 8.51 -26.23
C ARG A 130 15.66 7.63 -27.09
N ILE A 131 15.05 6.80 -27.93
CA ILE A 131 15.76 5.90 -28.84
C ILE A 131 15.53 6.39 -30.27
N GLU A 132 16.59 6.90 -30.88
CA GLU A 132 16.58 7.37 -32.26
C GLU A 132 17.25 6.31 -33.14
N LEU A 133 16.48 5.73 -34.04
CA LEU A 133 16.94 4.68 -34.94
C LEU A 133 17.19 5.29 -36.32
N PHE A 134 18.45 5.47 -36.67
CA PHE A 134 18.87 6.05 -37.94
C PHE A 134 18.74 5.05 -39.10
N GLY A 135 18.54 5.57 -40.30
CA GLY A 135 18.36 4.77 -41.50
C GLY A 135 18.69 5.54 -42.77
N GLY A 136 18.77 4.84 -43.90
CA GLY A 136 19.18 5.43 -45.18
C GLY A 136 18.47 4.82 -46.40
N ARG A 137 18.42 5.58 -47.49
CA ARG A 137 17.65 5.25 -48.72
C ARG A 137 18.37 4.37 -49.74
N CYS A 138 19.68 4.16 -49.61
CA CYS A 138 20.44 3.36 -50.59
C CYS A 138 19.84 1.94 -50.76
N ARG A 139 19.18 1.41 -49.71
CA ARG A 139 18.40 0.15 -49.71
C ARG A 139 17.27 0.11 -48.66
N GLU A 140 16.75 1.25 -48.22
CA GLU A 140 15.84 1.38 -47.06
C GLU A 140 16.25 0.51 -45.85
N TYR A 141 17.29 0.92 -45.14
CA TYR A 141 17.70 0.25 -43.90
C TYR A 141 17.44 1.12 -42.68
N ARG A 142 17.29 0.49 -41.51
CA ARG A 142 17.10 1.13 -40.21
C ARG A 142 17.94 0.40 -39.16
N ALA A 143 18.51 1.15 -38.22
CA ALA A 143 19.18 0.60 -37.05
C ALA A 143 18.19 -0.21 -36.18
N GLU A 144 18.69 -1.29 -35.58
CA GLU A 144 17.90 -2.13 -34.67
C GLU A 144 17.78 -1.49 -33.28
N ALA A 145 16.64 -1.67 -32.63
CA ALA A 145 16.45 -1.19 -31.27
C ALA A 145 17.26 -2.04 -30.28
N PRO A 146 17.78 -1.45 -29.19
CA PRO A 146 18.34 -2.23 -28.09
C PRO A 146 17.33 -3.26 -27.57
N ALA A 147 17.77 -4.50 -27.31
CA ALA A 147 16.90 -5.60 -26.90
C ALA A 147 16.07 -5.27 -25.64
N GLU A 148 16.65 -4.54 -24.69
CA GLU A 148 15.98 -4.14 -23.45
C GLU A 148 14.95 -3.02 -23.64
N MET A 149 14.99 -2.32 -24.78
CA MET A 149 14.12 -1.19 -25.09
C MET A 149 13.48 -1.35 -26.48
N ALA A 150 13.08 -2.59 -26.79
CA ALA A 150 12.41 -2.90 -28.02
C ALA A 150 11.11 -2.08 -28.17
N PRO A 151 10.79 -1.61 -29.38
CA PRO A 151 9.58 -0.83 -29.63
C PRO A 151 8.33 -1.66 -29.28
N GLY A 152 7.47 -1.12 -28.42
CA GLY A 152 6.16 -1.71 -28.14
C GLY A 152 5.58 -1.41 -26.76
N THR A 153 6.40 -1.32 -25.72
CA THR A 153 5.98 -0.83 -24.39
C THR A 153 6.72 0.45 -24.07
N LEU A 154 5.98 1.50 -23.72
CA LEU A 154 6.58 2.75 -23.24
C LEU A 154 7.15 2.59 -21.83
N PHE A 155 6.64 1.62 -21.07
CA PHE A 155 7.00 1.40 -19.67
C PHE A 155 7.92 0.19 -19.56
N GLY A 156 9.07 0.38 -18.93
CA GLY A 156 10.03 -0.68 -18.67
C GLY A 156 9.57 -1.66 -17.58
N PRO A 157 10.34 -2.74 -17.36
CA PRO A 157 9.99 -3.83 -16.43
C PRO A 157 9.87 -3.36 -14.98
N GLY A 158 10.60 -2.32 -14.57
CA GLY A 158 10.51 -1.75 -13.22
C GLY A 158 9.13 -1.15 -12.91
N ILE A 159 8.62 -0.29 -13.79
CA ILE A 159 7.27 0.30 -13.66
C ILE A 159 6.22 -0.81 -13.72
N GLY A 160 6.36 -1.75 -14.65
CA GLY A 160 5.47 -2.90 -14.73
C GLY A 160 5.39 -3.67 -13.42
N SER A 161 6.54 -4.10 -12.89
CA SER A 161 6.62 -4.88 -11.65
C SER A 161 5.97 -4.16 -10.46
N LEU A 162 6.19 -2.85 -10.35
CA LEU A 162 5.57 -2.03 -9.31
C LEU A 162 4.05 -2.01 -9.43
N LEU A 163 3.53 -1.72 -10.63
CA LEU A 163 2.09 -1.68 -10.88
C LEU A 163 1.44 -3.04 -10.61
N ALA A 164 2.07 -4.15 -11.02
CA ALA A 164 1.54 -5.48 -10.73
C ALA A 164 1.57 -5.82 -9.24
N TYR A 165 2.64 -5.46 -8.53
CA TYR A 165 2.71 -5.69 -7.10
C TYR A 165 1.59 -4.95 -6.36
N LEU A 166 1.39 -3.67 -6.67
CA LEU A 166 0.33 -2.85 -6.08
C LEU A 166 -1.06 -3.37 -6.46
N HIS A 167 -1.28 -3.75 -7.72
CA HIS A 167 -2.57 -4.25 -8.17
C HIS A 167 -2.91 -5.62 -7.56
N HIS A 168 -1.98 -6.58 -7.60
CA HIS A 168 -2.26 -7.97 -7.22
C HIS A 168 -2.09 -8.22 -5.72
N SER A 169 -1.13 -7.56 -5.06
CA SER A 169 -0.85 -7.79 -3.63
C SER A 169 -1.60 -6.84 -2.71
N HIS A 170 -1.81 -5.59 -3.15
CA HIS A 170 -2.48 -4.54 -2.36
C HIS A 170 -3.88 -4.21 -2.89
N HIS A 171 -4.36 -4.92 -3.92
CA HIS A 171 -5.69 -4.75 -4.51
C HIS A 171 -6.02 -3.30 -4.90
N VAL A 172 -5.02 -2.56 -5.37
CA VAL A 172 -5.19 -1.17 -5.80
C VAL A 172 -5.84 -1.14 -7.19
N GLY A 173 -6.99 -0.47 -7.31
CA GLY A 173 -7.70 -0.29 -8.58
C GLY A 173 -6.92 0.58 -9.59
N PHE A 174 -7.27 0.48 -10.88
CA PHE A 174 -6.56 1.15 -11.97
C PHE A 174 -6.50 2.68 -11.83
N GLU A 175 -7.63 3.32 -11.53
CA GLU A 175 -7.70 4.76 -11.26
C GLU A 175 -6.70 5.17 -10.15
N ARG A 176 -6.69 4.42 -9.04
CA ARG A 176 -5.78 4.69 -7.92
C ARG A 176 -4.32 4.47 -8.31
N LEU A 177 -4.02 3.46 -9.11
CA LEU A 177 -2.66 3.22 -9.61
C LEU A 177 -2.17 4.38 -10.49
N ALA A 178 -3.03 4.91 -11.36
CA ALA A 178 -2.70 6.08 -12.18
C ALA A 178 -2.39 7.30 -11.29
N ARG A 179 -3.23 7.54 -10.27
CA ARG A 179 -2.99 8.62 -9.31
C ARG A 179 -1.72 8.42 -8.49
N PHE A 180 -1.46 7.19 -8.01
CA PHE A 180 -0.22 6.86 -7.30
C PHE A 180 1.02 7.09 -8.16
N ALA A 181 0.95 6.75 -9.45
CA ALA A 181 2.06 6.94 -10.37
C ALA A 181 2.38 8.43 -10.57
N ASP A 182 1.36 9.27 -10.66
CA ASP A 182 1.50 10.72 -10.78
C ASP A 182 2.00 11.36 -9.47
N GLU A 183 1.35 11.06 -8.34
CA GLU A 183 1.65 11.68 -7.04
C GLU A 183 3.03 11.28 -6.49
N LEU A 184 3.46 10.02 -6.67
CA LEU A 184 4.73 9.55 -6.10
C LEU A 184 5.91 9.64 -7.06
N PHE A 185 5.66 9.53 -8.36
CA PHE A 185 6.74 9.45 -9.37
C PHE A 185 6.64 10.51 -10.46
N GLY A 186 5.60 11.38 -10.45
CA GLY A 186 5.34 12.32 -11.55
C GLY A 186 5.06 11.61 -12.87
N LEU A 187 4.62 10.35 -12.83
CA LEU A 187 4.39 9.54 -14.02
C LEU A 187 2.92 9.54 -14.42
N VAL A 188 2.59 10.32 -15.45
CA VAL A 188 1.26 10.33 -16.05
C VAL A 188 1.05 9.06 -16.88
N ILE A 189 0.15 8.19 -16.42
CA ILE A 189 -0.20 6.94 -17.08
C ILE A 189 -1.72 6.74 -17.06
N SER A 190 -2.29 6.33 -18.20
CA SER A 190 -3.73 6.05 -18.29
C SER A 190 -4.07 4.64 -17.78
N GLU A 191 -5.31 4.45 -17.32
CA GLU A 191 -5.80 3.14 -16.88
C GLU A 191 -5.66 2.06 -17.97
N GLY A 192 -5.93 2.41 -19.23
CA GLY A 192 -5.74 1.51 -20.36
C GLY A 192 -4.28 1.12 -20.59
N ALA A 193 -3.35 2.04 -20.35
CA ALA A 193 -1.92 1.74 -20.40
C ALA A 193 -1.50 0.80 -19.25
N ILE A 194 -2.03 1.00 -18.04
CA ILE A 194 -1.81 0.08 -16.90
C ILE A 194 -2.35 -1.31 -17.23
N ALA A 195 -3.58 -1.42 -17.74
CA ALA A 195 -4.17 -2.69 -18.14
C ALA A 195 -3.33 -3.40 -19.22
N ASN A 196 -2.80 -2.66 -20.19
CA ASN A 196 -1.90 -3.19 -21.20
C ASN A 196 -0.59 -3.74 -20.61
N VAL A 197 0.01 -3.01 -19.67
CA VAL A 197 1.23 -3.44 -18.97
C VAL A 197 0.97 -4.72 -18.18
N LEU A 198 -0.10 -4.77 -17.37
CA LEU A 198 -0.42 -5.94 -16.56
C LEU A 198 -0.76 -7.17 -17.41
N ARG A 199 -1.52 -6.99 -18.50
CA ARG A 199 -1.86 -8.08 -19.43
C ARG A 199 -0.61 -8.72 -20.04
N ARG A 200 0.41 -7.92 -20.38
CA ARG A 200 1.68 -8.44 -20.92
C ARG A 200 2.46 -9.23 -19.87
N MET A 201 2.53 -8.72 -18.64
CA MET A 201 3.24 -9.43 -17.57
C MET A 201 2.55 -10.72 -17.13
N GLY A 202 1.22 -10.79 -17.20
CA GLY A 202 0.47 -12.04 -17.03
C GLY A 202 0.77 -13.10 -18.10
N GLY A 203 1.25 -12.69 -19.28
CA GLY A 203 1.70 -13.58 -20.35
C GLY A 203 3.21 -13.89 -20.34
N SER A 204 4.00 -13.13 -19.57
CA SER A 204 5.45 -13.30 -19.44
C SER A 204 5.86 -13.19 -17.98
N VAL A 205 5.72 -14.28 -17.22
CA VAL A 205 6.45 -14.43 -15.97
C VAL A 205 7.77 -15.15 -16.32
N PRO A 206 8.88 -14.43 -16.59
CA PRO A 206 10.18 -15.08 -16.59
C PRO A 206 10.43 -15.59 -15.17
N LYS A 207 10.62 -16.91 -15.05
CA LYS A 207 11.10 -17.55 -13.83
C LYS A 207 12.39 -16.84 -13.44
N ARG A 208 12.43 -16.21 -12.26
CA ARG A 208 13.68 -15.69 -11.69
C ARG A 208 14.63 -16.89 -11.54
N SER A 209 15.67 -16.93 -12.36
CA SER A 209 16.84 -17.76 -12.07
C SER A 209 17.53 -17.12 -10.87
N THR A 210 17.29 -17.67 -9.69
CA THR A 210 18.19 -17.52 -8.56
C THR A 210 19.51 -18.19 -8.93
N SER A 211 20.47 -17.41 -9.42
CA SER A 211 21.89 -17.80 -9.39
C SER A 211 22.45 -17.28 -8.07
N CYS A 212 22.73 -18.23 -7.18
CA CYS A 212 23.68 -18.07 -6.09
C CYS A 212 24.94 -18.88 -6.47
#